data_AF-W2RB74-F1
#
_entry.id   AF-W2RB74-F1
#
_cell.length_a   1.000
_cell.length_b   1.000
_cell.length_c   1.000
_cell.angle_alpha   90.00
_cell.angle_beta   90.00
_cell.angle_gamma   90.00
#
_symmetry.space_group_name_H-M   'P 1'
#
loop_
_entity.id
_entity.type
_entity.pdbx_description
1 polymer ?
#
loop_
_entity_poly.entity_id
_entity_poly.type
_entity_poly.pdbx_seq_one_letter_code
_entity_poly.pdbx_strand_id
1 'polypeptide(L)'
;MVFRFSNDQDKELLRELIRLKPFAAVRGTTLRVWSDVAASLSSAFGVEVNVKQIRDRLTLLKQSFKDSEATSARGSGIEESVDAVNVQSHYDEREGLVREYVALEDHFKSEKKQSRPKNNKRMNN
;
A
#
# COMPACT_ATOMS: atom_id res chain seq x y z
N MET A 1 -12.57 -14.05 18.80
CA MET A 1 -12.60 -14.46 17.37
C MET A 1 -11.62 -13.58 16.61
N VAL A 2 -10.73 -14.18 15.79
CA VAL A 2 -9.82 -13.43 14.91
C VAL A 2 -10.50 -13.31 13.55
N PHE A 3 -10.82 -12.10 13.11
CA PHE A 3 -11.31 -11.86 11.76
C PHE A 3 -10.23 -12.23 10.75
N ARG A 4 -10.57 -13.06 9.77
CA ARG A 4 -9.65 -13.51 8.71
C ARG A 4 -10.13 -12.96 7.38
N PHE A 5 -9.24 -12.24 6.70
CA PHE A 5 -9.51 -11.70 5.38
C PHE A 5 -9.46 -12.81 4.32
N SER A 6 -10.48 -12.88 3.48
CA SER A 6 -10.46 -13.66 2.24
C SER A 6 -9.70 -12.92 1.13
N ASN A 7 -9.42 -13.60 0.02
CA ASN A 7 -8.77 -12.97 -1.13
C ASN A 7 -9.62 -11.81 -1.70
N ASP A 8 -10.94 -11.97 -1.79
CA ASP A 8 -11.84 -10.90 -2.23
C ASP A 8 -11.85 -9.71 -1.27
N GLN A 9 -11.80 -9.97 0.04
CA GLN A 9 -11.68 -8.92 1.05
C GLN A 9 -10.32 -8.22 0.99
N ASP A 10 -9.24 -8.92 0.66
CA ASP A 10 -7.93 -8.30 0.42
C ASP A 10 -7.97 -7.35 -0.77
N LYS A 11 -8.63 -7.75 -1.88
CA LYS A 11 -8.80 -6.90 -3.06
C LYS A 11 -9.57 -5.64 -2.71
N GLU A 12 -10.71 -5.75 -2.02
CA GLU A 12 -11.46 -4.56 -1.59
C GLU A 12 -10.71 -3.69 -0.60
N LEU A 13 -9.99 -4.28 0.36
CA LEU A 13 -9.12 -3.54 1.27
C LEU A 13 -8.11 -2.70 0.49
N LEU A 14 -7.46 -3.26 -0.53
CA LEU A 14 -6.47 -2.55 -1.32
C LEU A 14 -7.11 -1.46 -2.20
N ARG A 15 -8.27 -1.74 -2.82
CA ARG A 15 -9.04 -0.76 -3.60
C ARG A 15 -9.41 0.46 -2.77
N GLU A 16 -9.95 0.26 -1.57
CA GLU A 16 -10.33 1.36 -0.68
C GLU A 16 -9.10 2.13 -0.16
N LEU A 17 -7.98 1.45 0.10
CA LEU A 17 -6.73 2.11 0.49
C LEU A 17 -6.12 2.96 -0.65
N ILE A 18 -6.21 2.49 -1.90
CA ILE A 18 -5.78 3.22 -3.10
C ILE A 18 -6.70 4.42 -3.35
N ARG A 19 -8.01 4.26 -3.13
CA ARG A 19 -9.01 5.31 -3.32
C ARG A 19 -8.87 6.43 -2.29
N LEU A 20 -8.79 6.08 -1.01
CA LEU A 20 -8.77 7.05 0.09
C LEU A 20 -7.37 7.56 0.42
N LYS A 21 -6.31 6.89 -0.06
CA LYS A 21 -4.89 7.26 0.10
C LYS A 21 -4.57 7.74 1.51
N PRO A 22 -4.74 6.91 2.56
CA PRO A 22 -4.54 7.33 3.94
C PRO A 22 -3.11 7.81 4.24
N PHE A 23 -2.13 7.43 3.42
CA PHE A 23 -0.74 7.92 3.48
C PHE A 23 -0.58 9.37 2.99
N ALA A 24 -1.48 9.85 2.15
CA ALA A 24 -1.53 11.22 1.64
C ALA A 24 -2.36 12.16 2.53
N ALA A 25 -2.99 11.65 3.60
CA ALA A 25 -3.84 12.43 4.47
C ALA A 25 -3.12 13.65 5.06
N VAL A 26 -3.82 14.78 5.10
CA VAL A 26 -3.34 16.04 5.70
C VAL A 26 -2.99 15.82 7.17
N ARG A 27 -1.97 16.52 7.65
CA ARG A 27 -1.54 16.43 9.05
C ARG A 27 -2.72 16.79 9.97
N GLY A 28 -3.08 15.87 10.87
CA GLY A 28 -4.23 16.03 11.78
C GLY A 28 -5.52 15.35 11.33
N THR A 29 -5.64 14.95 10.05
CA THR A 29 -6.83 14.22 9.54
C THR A 29 -6.58 12.73 9.32
N THR A 30 -5.34 12.27 9.47
CA THR A 30 -4.95 10.86 9.25
C THR A 30 -5.86 9.89 10.01
N LEU A 31 -6.14 10.13 11.30
CA LEU A 31 -7.01 9.27 12.09
C LEU A 31 -8.40 9.13 11.46
N ARG A 32 -8.98 10.25 11.02
CA ARG A 32 -10.29 10.29 10.37
C ARG A 32 -10.30 9.49 9.07
N VAL A 33 -9.29 9.66 8.21
CA VAL A 33 -9.22 8.92 6.94
C VAL A 33 -9.12 7.41 7.19
N TRP A 34 -8.38 6.98 8.21
CA TRP A 34 -8.35 5.56 8.60
C TRP A 34 -9.70 5.08 9.14
N SER A 35 -10.42 5.90 9.90
CA SER A 35 -11.78 5.57 10.35
C SER A 35 -12.76 5.47 9.17
N ASP A 36 -12.64 6.34 8.17
CA ASP A 36 -13.47 6.30 6.96
C ASP A 36 -13.20 5.02 6.15
N VAL A 37 -11.92 4.61 6.01
CA VAL A 37 -11.55 3.31 5.42
C VAL A 37 -12.20 2.16 6.19
N ALA A 38 -12.13 2.19 7.52
CA ALA A 38 -12.71 1.13 8.36
C ALA A 38 -14.24 1.07 8.24
N ALA A 39 -14.92 2.21 8.20
CA ALA A 39 -16.37 2.28 8.00
C ALA A 39 -16.77 1.75 6.63
N SER A 40 -16.05 2.14 5.57
CA SER A 40 -16.29 1.67 4.20
C SER A 40 -16.12 0.15 4.09
N LEU A 41 -15.01 -0.39 4.61
CA LEU A 41 -14.75 -1.83 4.60
C LEU A 41 -15.72 -2.60 5.48
N SER A 42 -16.14 -2.04 6.62
CA SER A 42 -17.13 -2.70 7.47
C SER A 42 -18.48 -2.82 6.76
N SER A 43 -18.88 -1.77 6.03
CA SER A 43 -20.08 -1.78 5.21
C SER A 43 -19.96 -2.77 4.04
N ALA A 44 -18.80 -2.83 3.38
CA ALA A 44 -18.56 -3.73 2.25
C ALA A 44 -18.52 -5.20 2.66
N PHE A 45 -17.94 -5.50 3.84
CA PHE A 45 -17.78 -6.86 4.33
C PHE A 45 -18.99 -7.36 5.14
N GLY A 46 -19.91 -6.48 5.51
CA GLY A 46 -21.03 -6.80 6.40
C GLY A 46 -20.60 -7.18 7.82
N VAL A 47 -19.40 -6.79 8.23
CA VAL A 47 -18.81 -7.13 9.54
C VAL A 47 -17.95 -5.96 10.01
N GLU A 48 -17.95 -5.71 11.32
CA GLU A 48 -17.15 -4.62 11.88
C GLU A 48 -15.65 -4.95 11.79
N VAL A 49 -14.90 -4.11 11.08
CA VAL A 49 -13.44 -4.21 10.95
C VAL A 49 -12.78 -2.97 11.52
N ASN A 50 -11.81 -3.18 12.41
CA ASN A 50 -11.07 -2.10 13.06
C ASN A 50 -9.84 -1.67 12.26
N VAL A 51 -9.46 -0.40 12.40
CA VAL A 51 -8.24 0.19 11.80
C VAL A 51 -6.99 -0.64 12.08
N LYS A 52 -6.87 -1.20 13.29
CA LYS A 52 -5.73 -2.06 13.66
C LYS A 52 -5.65 -3.31 12.77
N GLN A 53 -6.79 -3.96 12.52
CA GLN A 53 -6.86 -5.17 11.69
C GLN A 53 -6.52 -4.86 10.23
N ILE A 54 -6.98 -3.71 9.73
CA ILE A 54 -6.67 -3.23 8.37
C ILE A 54 -5.18 -2.98 8.21
N ARG A 55 -4.55 -2.28 9.17
CA ARG A 55 -3.10 -1.99 9.14
C ARG A 55 -2.24 -3.24 9.27
N ASP A 56 -2.63 -4.17 10.14
CA ASP A 56 -1.96 -5.44 10.30
C ASP A 56 -2.01 -6.25 9.00
N ARG A 57 -3.21 -6.37 8.42
CA ARG A 57 -3.40 -7.07 7.14
C ARG A 57 -2.60 -6.44 6.01
N LEU A 58 -2.62 -5.11 5.90
CA LEU A 58 -1.82 -4.38 4.92
C LEU A 58 -0.32 -4.67 5.09
N THR A 59 0.17 -4.75 6.32
CA THR A 59 1.57 -5.06 6.60
C THR A 59 1.94 -6.45 6.09
N LEU A 60 1.09 -7.44 6.36
CA LEU A 60 1.27 -8.81 5.87
C LEU A 60 1.26 -8.87 4.33
N LEU A 61 0.29 -8.20 3.67
CA LEU A 61 0.20 -8.18 2.21
C LEU A 61 1.45 -7.58 1.57
N LYS A 62 1.97 -6.48 2.13
CA LYS A 62 3.22 -5.87 1.67
C LYS A 62 4.43 -6.77 1.88
N GLN A 63 4.47 -7.50 2.99
CA GLN A 63 5.55 -8.44 3.29
C GLN A 63 5.54 -9.61 2.31
N SER A 64 4.38 -10.26 2.12
CA SER A 64 4.22 -11.35 1.15
C SER A 64 4.57 -10.93 -0.28
N PHE A 65 4.22 -9.69 -0.67
CA PHE A 65 4.62 -9.14 -1.96
C PHE A 65 6.15 -9.01 -2.09
N LYS A 66 6.82 -8.45 -1.08
CA LYS A 66 8.29 -8.34 -1.07
C LYS A 66 8.98 -9.69 -1.09
N ASP A 67 8.45 -10.66 -0.34
CA ASP A 67 9.01 -12.02 -0.31
C ASP A 67 8.85 -12.71 -1.67
N SER A 68 7.72 -12.49 -2.36
CA SER A 68 7.46 -13.02 -3.71
C SER A 68 8.35 -12.34 -4.76
N GLU A 69 8.55 -11.03 -4.67
CA GLU A 69 9.47 -10.27 -5.53
C GLU A 69 10.93 -10.70 -5.31
N ALA A 70 11.35 -10.87 -4.05
CA ALA A 70 12.69 -11.34 -3.70
C ALA A 70 12.94 -12.79 -4.11
N THR A 71 11.92 -13.65 -4.06
CA THR A 71 12.01 -15.04 -4.53
C THR A 71 12.14 -15.08 -6.06
N SER A 72 11.38 -14.24 -6.76
CA SER A 72 11.48 -14.08 -8.23
C SER A 72 12.86 -13.55 -8.63
N ALA A 73 13.41 -12.58 -7.89
CA ALA A 73 14.75 -12.04 -8.12
C ALA A 73 15.87 -13.05 -7.81
N ARG A 74 15.67 -13.97 -6.85
CA ARG A 74 16.65 -15.00 -6.49
C ARG A 74 16.62 -16.23 -7.39
N GLY A 75 15.49 -16.53 -8.03
CA GLY A 75 15.37 -17.62 -9.00
C GLY A 75 15.96 -17.30 -10.37
N SER A 76 16.19 -16.02 -10.67
CA SER A 76 16.68 -15.57 -11.96
C SER A 76 18.19 -15.30 -11.92
N GLY A 77 18.97 -16.36 -12.14
CA GLY A 77 20.40 -16.26 -12.52
C GLY A 77 20.59 -16.01 -14.02
N ILE A 78 19.56 -15.53 -14.73
CA ILE A 78 19.57 -15.33 -16.17
C ILE A 78 18.98 -13.95 -16.47
N GLU A 79 19.81 -13.13 -17.11
CA GLU A 79 19.43 -11.90 -17.79
C GLU A 79 18.49 -12.28 -18.95
N GLU A 80 17.19 -12.42 -18.69
CA GLU A 80 16.19 -12.54 -19.73
C GLU A 80 15.07 -11.54 -19.44
N SER A 81 15.06 -10.50 -20.29
CA SER A 81 13.94 -9.67 -20.68
C SER A 81 12.77 -9.66 -19.69
N VAL A 82 12.62 -8.51 -19.02
CA VAL A 82 11.35 -7.96 -18.56
C VAL A 82 10.32 -8.01 -19.70
N ASP A 83 9.80 -9.20 -19.97
CA ASP A 83 8.81 -9.40 -21.00
C ASP A 83 7.57 -8.68 -20.52
N ALA A 84 7.21 -7.69 -21.32
CA ALA A 84 6.05 -6.87 -21.17
C ALA A 84 4.81 -7.74 -21.33
N VAL A 85 4.46 -8.50 -20.30
CA VAL A 85 3.12 -9.06 -20.14
C VAL A 85 2.23 -7.91 -19.66
N ASN A 86 1.98 -6.97 -20.58
CA ASN A 86 0.93 -5.97 -20.54
C ASN A 86 -0.43 -6.67 -20.59
N VAL A 87 -0.73 -7.48 -19.58
CA VAL A 87 -2.07 -7.99 -19.34
C VAL A 87 -2.73 -7.00 -18.40
N GLN A 88 -3.39 -6.02 -18.99
CA GLN A 88 -4.30 -5.06 -18.33
C GLN A 88 -5.30 -5.73 -17.36
N SER A 89 -5.49 -7.05 -17.45
CA SER A 89 -6.35 -7.83 -16.55
C SER A 89 -5.79 -8.01 -15.12
N HIS A 90 -4.51 -7.74 -14.86
CA HIS A 90 -3.90 -7.94 -13.54
C HIS A 90 -4.10 -6.77 -12.55
N TYR A 91 -4.62 -5.62 -12.99
CA TYR A 91 -4.85 -4.47 -12.09
C TYR A 91 -5.92 -4.77 -11.03
N ASP A 92 -6.86 -5.67 -11.31
CA ASP A 92 -7.89 -6.10 -10.36
C ASP A 92 -7.47 -7.29 -9.49
N GLU A 93 -6.31 -7.90 -9.76
CA GLU A 93 -5.79 -8.97 -8.93
C GLU A 93 -5.07 -8.41 -7.70
N ARG A 94 -5.08 -9.21 -6.63
CA ARG A 94 -4.49 -8.83 -5.34
C ARG A 94 -3.05 -8.33 -5.49
N GLU A 95 -2.24 -8.97 -6.33
CA GLU A 95 -0.83 -8.59 -6.50
C GLU A 95 -0.67 -7.25 -7.22
N GLY A 96 -1.47 -6.99 -8.26
CA GLY A 96 -1.50 -5.71 -8.96
C GLY A 96 -1.90 -4.56 -8.03
N LEU A 97 -2.94 -4.77 -7.22
CA LEU A 97 -3.41 -3.80 -6.23
C LEU A 97 -2.37 -3.52 -5.13
N VAL A 98 -1.65 -4.54 -4.63
CA VAL A 98 -0.56 -4.32 -3.65
C VAL A 98 0.57 -3.50 -4.29
N ARG A 99 0.96 -3.83 -5.53
CA ARG A 99 2.01 -3.11 -6.25
C ARG A 99 1.67 -1.65 -6.45
N GLU A 100 0.44 -1.36 -6.88
CA GLU A 100 -0.05 0.01 -7.06
C GLU A 100 -0.04 0.80 -5.75
N TYR A 101 -0.56 0.20 -4.66
CA TYR A 101 -0.54 0.83 -3.35
C TYR A 101 0.90 1.18 -2.90
N VAL A 102 1.84 0.25 -3.04
CA VAL A 102 3.24 0.46 -2.66
C VAL A 102 3.89 1.56 -3.50
N ALA A 103 3.63 1.59 -4.81
CA ALA A 103 4.15 2.64 -5.71
C ALA A 103 3.60 4.03 -5.34
N LEU A 104 2.30 4.14 -5.06
CA LEU A 104 1.69 5.39 -4.60
C LEU A 104 2.27 5.83 -3.24
N GLU A 105 2.43 4.90 -2.31
CA GLU A 105 2.99 5.21 -0.99
C GLU A 105 4.45 5.69 -1.10
N ASP A 106 5.27 5.10 -1.97
CA ASP A 106 6.66 5.50 -2.19
C ASP A 106 6.77 6.87 -2.88
N HIS A 107 5.95 7.12 -3.90
CA HIS A 107 5.87 8.42 -4.57
C HIS A 107 5.57 9.54 -3.56
N PHE A 108 4.56 9.36 -2.71
CA PHE A 108 4.23 10.36 -1.69
C PHE A 108 5.35 10.56 -0.64
N LYS A 109 6.09 9.49 -0.30
CA LYS A 109 7.24 9.60 0.61
C LYS A 109 8.42 10.32 -0.03
N SER A 110 8.69 10.09 -1.32
CA SER A 110 9.77 10.75 -2.04
C SER A 110 9.49 12.24 -2.27
N GLU A 111 8.25 12.61 -2.58
CA GLU A 111 7.79 14.00 -2.66
C GLU A 111 7.94 14.75 -1.32
N LYS A 112 7.60 14.11 -0.20
CA LYS A 112 7.84 14.69 1.14
C LYS A 112 9.32 14.81 1.51
N LYS A 113 10.19 13.99 0.93
CA LYS A 113 11.65 14.10 1.13
C LYS A 113 12.26 15.24 0.32
N GLN A 114 11.77 15.51 -0.89
CA GLN A 114 12.24 16.64 -1.70
C GLN A 114 11.83 18.00 -1.13
N SER A 115 10.68 18.07 -0.45
CA SER A 115 10.15 19.31 0.16
C SER A 115 10.74 19.68 1.52
N ARG A 116 11.72 18.93 2.05
CA ARG A 116 12.54 19.39 3.20
C ARG A 116 13.66 20.28 2.66
N PRO A 117 13.60 21.63 2.77
CA PRO A 117 14.75 22.45 2.49
C PRO A 117 15.87 22.05 3.46
N LYS A 118 17.02 21.64 2.92
CA LYS A 118 18.28 21.62 3.67
C LYS A 118 18.51 23.05 4.15
N ASN A 119 18.20 23.31 5.42
CA ASN A 119 18.48 24.59 6.04
C ASN A 119 20.01 24.71 6.18
N ASN A 120 20.66 25.19 5.12
CA ASN A 120 22.09 25.46 5.09
C ASN A 120 22.34 26.75 5.86
N LYS A 121 22.23 26.70 7.20
CA LYS A 121 22.72 27.77 8.07
C LYS A 121 24.14 27.42 8.51
N ARG A 122 25.10 27.71 7.63
CA ARG A 122 26.49 27.97 8.02
C ARG A 122 26.79 29.43 7.71
N MET A 123 26.30 30.29 8.60
CA MET A 123 26.93 31.58 8.87
C MET A 123 27.78 31.38 10.13
N ASN A 124 28.80 32.24 10.25
CA ASN A 124 29.86 32.32 11.26
C ASN A 124 31.14 31.62 10.82
N ASN A 125 32.31 32.26 10.78
CA ASN A 125 32.74 33.63 11.06
C ASN A 125 34.06 33.85 10.32
#